data_AF-V4NGQ9-F1
#
_entry.id   AF-V4NGQ9-F1
#
_cell.length_a   1.000
_cell.length_b   1.000
_cell.length_c   1.000
_cell.angle_alpha   90.00
_cell.angle_beta   90.00
_cell.angle_gamma   90.00
#
_symmetry.space_group_name_H-M   'P 1'
#
loop_
_entity.id
_entity.type
_entity.pdbx_description
1 polymer ?
#
loop_
_entity_poly.entity_id
_entity_poly.type
_entity_poly.pdbx_seq_one_letter_code
_entity_poly.pdbx_strand_id
1 'polypeptide(L)'
;VDQEGAKVVLAHITPLINYALPALGIGVGLTVLAQLALRYGSASGQDRRLNLAMAVFVAVVMIDLYLGAADINAPTTEVAWRLGLGLALMPALPLSLWVYVHSLTEMTLAPDGKSPDLRLGRHMVAPLIAIVCVLPLFTLSAGTKAALVAGVFVADELALEIVALVGTLISWGIWIVMLVVYGIAIVRRLNAHGRRIRDLYSNLETVDLRWLNVMIAIICAIILVTLADQISSLVLQRSLATPATGVLFGTAILLVFGIFGLHQDASMPHWRGPKRDASDTDEPPGTDGVQALATAPSYSRSGLAQDDCQRIVSRLDARMKQDQLWRDPFLSLSVLAHKAGVKPNAVSQALNTHLGRNFFDYVNGWRIAEACERLRNSDDSVIGVSEGVGFNSKSTFNAAFRRVTGQTPTQYRLASPPATRGAIDQTHGTMKNP
;
A
#
# COMPACT_ATOMS: atom_id res chain seq x y z
N VAL A 1 -25.21 23.96 22.23
CA VAL A 1 -24.43 23.25 23.27
C VAL A 1 -24.01 24.30 24.27
N ASP A 2 -24.44 24.14 25.52
CA ASP A 2 -24.20 25.12 26.59
C ASP A 2 -22.68 25.28 26.82
N GLN A 3 -22.18 26.53 26.89
CA GLN A 3 -20.73 26.78 27.00
C GLN A 3 -20.12 26.15 28.25
N GLU A 4 -20.92 25.99 29.29
CA GLU A 4 -20.54 25.42 30.57
C GLU A 4 -20.42 23.89 30.48
N GLY A 5 -21.36 23.23 29.79
CA GLY A 5 -21.27 21.81 29.46
C GLY A 5 -20.07 21.48 28.58
N ALA A 6 -19.74 22.35 27.62
CA ALA A 6 -18.56 22.19 26.77
C ALA A 6 -17.25 22.28 27.58
N LYS A 7 -17.16 23.20 28.57
CA LYS A 7 -15.99 23.31 29.46
C LYS A 7 -15.80 22.08 30.34
N VAL A 8 -16.88 21.52 30.90
CA VAL A 8 -16.82 20.31 31.74
C VAL A 8 -16.33 19.10 30.93
N VAL A 9 -16.84 18.93 29.70
CA VAL A 9 -16.39 17.87 28.78
C VAL A 9 -14.93 18.07 28.40
N LEU A 10 -14.51 19.30 28.09
CA LEU A 10 -13.11 19.61 27.76
C LEU A 10 -12.17 19.29 28.93
N ALA A 11 -12.58 19.57 30.18
CA ALA A 11 -11.77 19.31 31.37
C ALA A 11 -11.49 17.81 31.57
N HIS A 12 -12.44 16.94 31.19
CA HIS A 12 -12.27 15.48 31.26
C HIS A 12 -11.46 14.94 30.07
N ILE A 13 -11.62 15.52 28.87
CA ILE A 13 -10.96 15.06 27.64
C ILE A 13 -9.50 15.51 27.55
N THR A 14 -9.15 16.68 28.09
CA THR A 14 -7.80 17.24 28.02
C THR A 14 -6.71 16.30 28.57
N PRO A 15 -6.82 15.73 29.80
CA PRO A 15 -5.81 14.81 30.29
C PRO A 15 -5.74 13.49 29.49
N LEU A 16 -6.86 13.02 28.95
CA LEU A 16 -6.90 11.86 28.05
C LEU A 16 -6.08 12.12 26.78
N ILE A 17 -6.25 13.29 26.16
CA ILE A 17 -5.50 13.68 24.96
C ILE A 17 -4.02 13.90 25.27
N ASN A 18 -3.71 14.58 26.37
CA ASN A 18 -2.37 15.04 26.67
C ASN A 18 -1.44 13.93 27.19
N TYR A 19 -1.99 12.89 27.82
CA TYR A 19 -1.21 11.83 28.46
C TYR A 19 -1.58 10.42 27.98
N ALA A 20 -2.86 10.06 28.01
CA ALA A 20 -3.26 8.68 27.72
C ALA A 20 -3.08 8.32 26.24
N LEU A 21 -3.39 9.24 25.34
CA LEU A 21 -3.30 9.02 23.89
C LEU A 21 -1.85 8.87 23.37
N PRO A 22 -0.88 9.73 23.74
CA PRO A 22 0.51 9.50 23.36
C PRO A 22 1.10 8.27 24.03
N ALA A 23 0.75 7.97 25.29
CA ALA A 23 1.16 6.73 25.95
C ALA A 23 0.66 5.47 25.22
N LEU A 24 -0.59 5.48 24.74
CA LEU A 24 -1.14 4.42 23.90
C LEU A 24 -0.33 4.27 22.60
N GLY A 25 -0.09 5.37 21.88
CA GLY A 25 0.68 5.34 20.63
C GLY A 25 2.09 4.78 20.84
N ILE A 26 2.82 5.28 21.85
CA ILE A 26 4.16 4.80 22.21
C ILE A 26 4.12 3.32 22.60
N GLY A 27 3.14 2.87 23.41
CA GLY A 27 3.00 1.47 23.80
C GLY A 27 2.78 0.53 22.61
N VAL A 28 1.95 0.95 21.64
CA VAL A 28 1.75 0.22 20.39
C VAL A 28 3.05 0.17 19.59
N GLY A 29 3.73 1.31 19.44
CA GLY A 29 5.02 1.38 18.74
C GLY A 29 6.08 0.46 19.35
N LEU A 30 6.22 0.43 20.67
CA LEU A 30 7.13 -0.49 21.37
C LEU A 30 6.77 -1.94 21.12
N THR A 31 5.48 -2.28 21.12
CA THR A 31 5.00 -3.64 20.83
C THR A 31 5.38 -4.06 19.41
N VAL A 32 5.19 -3.16 18.44
CA VAL A 32 5.59 -3.37 17.05
C VAL A 32 7.10 -3.60 16.93
N LEU A 33 7.92 -2.74 17.54
CA LEU A 33 9.37 -2.88 17.52
C LEU A 33 9.84 -4.19 18.16
N ALA A 34 9.24 -4.59 19.28
CA ALA A 34 9.54 -5.86 19.93
C ALA A 34 9.23 -7.06 19.02
N GLN A 35 8.06 -7.06 18.35
CA GLN A 35 7.71 -8.13 17.41
C GLN A 35 8.63 -8.17 16.19
N LEU A 36 9.00 -7.02 15.63
CA LEU A 36 9.95 -6.94 14.52
C LEU A 36 11.34 -7.45 14.92
N ALA A 37 11.79 -7.16 16.15
CA ALA A 37 13.03 -7.68 16.70
C ALA A 37 13.01 -9.22 16.85
N LEU A 38 11.90 -9.78 17.34
CA LEU A 38 11.72 -11.24 17.44
C LEU A 38 11.76 -11.93 16.07
N ARG A 39 11.19 -11.31 15.02
CA ARG A 39 11.21 -11.83 13.64
C ARG A 39 12.56 -11.66 12.95
N TYR A 40 13.45 -10.81 13.45
CA TYR A 40 14.68 -10.44 12.76
C TYR A 40 15.65 -11.61 12.55
N GLY A 41 15.73 -12.53 13.51
CA GLY A 41 16.64 -13.68 13.46
C GLY A 41 16.20 -14.80 12.52
N SER A 42 14.90 -14.93 12.25
CA SER A 42 14.32 -15.99 11.40
C SER A 42 13.93 -15.50 10.00
N ALA A 43 13.97 -14.18 9.75
CA ALA A 43 13.58 -13.57 8.49
C ALA A 43 14.59 -13.83 7.36
N SER A 44 14.06 -14.01 6.14
CA SER A 44 14.87 -14.02 4.92
C SER A 44 15.56 -12.67 4.70
N GLY A 45 16.58 -12.60 3.83
CA GLY A 45 17.32 -11.35 3.59
C GLY A 45 16.45 -10.16 3.17
N GLN A 46 15.33 -10.42 2.47
CA GLN A 46 14.39 -9.38 2.05
C GLN A 46 13.38 -9.02 3.14
N ASP A 47 12.83 -10.01 3.84
CA ASP A 47 11.94 -9.77 4.99
C ASP A 47 12.68 -9.00 6.08
N ARG A 48 13.97 -9.26 6.27
CA ARG A 48 14.84 -8.51 7.19
C ARG A 48 14.96 -7.03 6.81
N ARG A 49 15.06 -6.71 5.52
CA ARG A 49 15.08 -5.32 5.02
C ARG A 49 13.74 -4.64 5.23
N LEU A 50 12.63 -5.32 4.94
CA LEU A 50 11.28 -4.81 5.19
C LEU A 50 11.06 -4.50 6.67
N ASN A 51 11.39 -5.46 7.54
CA ASN A 51 11.25 -5.31 9.00
C ASN A 51 12.10 -4.17 9.53
N LEU A 52 13.33 -4.01 9.03
CA LEU A 52 14.19 -2.88 9.41
C LEU A 52 13.59 -1.54 8.95
N ALA A 53 13.10 -1.46 7.71
CA ALA A 53 12.47 -0.26 7.19
C ALA A 53 11.22 0.14 8.00
N MET A 54 10.39 -0.83 8.37
CA MET A 54 9.24 -0.62 9.24
C MET A 54 9.66 -0.16 10.63
N ALA A 55 10.69 -0.79 11.22
CA ALA A 55 11.20 -0.42 12.54
C ALA A 55 11.72 1.03 12.55
N VAL A 56 12.46 1.45 11.52
CA VAL A 56 12.94 2.83 11.39
C VAL A 56 11.76 3.81 11.27
N PHE A 57 10.77 3.51 10.43
CA PHE A 57 9.59 4.37 10.29
C PHE A 57 8.82 4.51 11.61
N VAL A 58 8.55 3.40 12.30
CA VAL A 58 7.85 3.39 13.60
C VAL A 58 8.65 4.16 14.65
N ALA A 59 9.97 3.98 14.70
CA ALA A 59 10.82 4.71 15.63
C ALA A 59 10.79 6.23 15.39
N VAL A 60 10.82 6.67 14.12
CA VAL A 60 10.71 8.10 13.77
C VAL A 60 9.36 8.67 14.24
N VAL A 61 8.25 7.98 13.96
CA VAL A 61 6.91 8.43 14.40
C VAL A 61 6.77 8.42 15.92
N MET A 62 7.37 7.45 16.63
CA MET A 62 7.36 7.41 18.09
C MET A 62 8.13 8.57 18.72
N ILE A 63 9.31 8.90 18.19
CA ILE A 63 10.10 10.03 18.69
C ILE A 63 9.34 11.33 18.44
N ASP A 64 8.76 11.50 17.25
CA ASP A 64 7.93 12.66 16.94
C ASP A 64 6.71 12.80 17.89
N LEU A 65 5.99 11.71 18.11
CA LEU A 65 4.86 11.66 19.04
C LEU A 65 5.28 12.00 20.47
N TYR A 66 6.43 11.51 20.92
CA TYR A 66 6.97 11.82 22.24
C TYR A 66 7.31 13.31 22.37
N LEU A 67 7.95 13.90 21.37
CA LEU A 67 8.30 15.32 21.36
C LEU A 67 7.03 16.20 21.37
N GLY A 68 6.06 15.89 20.51
CA GLY A 68 4.78 16.61 20.49
C GLY A 68 3.99 16.50 21.79
N ALA A 69 3.97 15.32 22.43
CA ALA A 69 3.33 15.14 23.73
C ALA A 69 4.07 15.87 24.86
N ALA A 70 5.40 15.94 24.78
CA ALA A 70 6.21 16.66 25.75
C ALA A 70 5.98 18.18 25.67
N ASP A 71 5.77 18.73 24.46
CA ASP A 71 5.48 20.14 24.23
C ASP A 71 4.07 20.56 24.70
N ILE A 72 3.11 19.63 24.73
CA ILE A 72 1.78 19.87 25.32
C ILE A 72 1.85 20.02 26.84
N ASN A 73 2.69 19.20 27.49
CA ASN A 73 2.70 19.04 28.94
C ASN A 73 3.69 19.96 29.65
N ALA A 74 4.69 20.46 28.93
CA ALA A 74 5.62 21.48 29.41
C ALA A 74 5.78 22.55 28.31
N PRO A 75 5.49 23.83 28.57
CA PRO A 75 5.60 24.87 27.56
C PRO A 75 7.02 24.91 26.96
N THR A 76 7.09 25.15 25.65
CA THR A 76 8.31 25.16 24.82
C THR A 76 9.45 26.03 25.37
N THR A 77 9.15 26.97 26.26
CA THR A 77 10.10 27.84 26.95
C THR A 77 10.97 27.11 27.98
N GLU A 78 10.52 26.00 28.57
CA GLU A 78 11.31 25.25 29.56
C GLU A 78 12.31 24.26 28.93
N VAL A 79 12.06 23.82 27.68
CA VAL A 79 12.83 22.73 27.07
C VAL A 79 13.08 22.94 25.58
N ALA A 80 13.61 24.11 25.23
CA ALA A 80 13.77 24.55 23.85
C ALA A 80 14.70 23.69 22.96
N TRP A 81 15.44 22.72 23.51
CA TRP A 81 16.14 21.70 22.71
C TRP A 81 15.19 20.71 22.04
N ARG A 82 13.97 20.50 22.57
CA ARG A 82 12.94 19.61 21.99
C ARG A 82 12.43 20.15 20.65
N LEU A 83 12.21 21.46 20.57
CA LEU A 83 11.81 22.14 19.33
C LEU A 83 12.82 21.88 18.20
N GLY A 84 14.12 22.04 18.50
CA GLY A 84 15.18 21.76 17.53
C GLY A 84 15.25 20.28 17.13
N LEU A 85 15.04 19.37 18.07
CA LEU A 85 15.05 17.93 17.78
C LEU A 85 13.86 17.51 16.89
N GLY A 86 12.67 18.07 17.14
CA GLY A 86 11.49 17.84 16.31
C GLY A 86 11.72 18.32 14.87
N LEU A 87 12.20 19.56 14.72
CA LEU A 87 12.54 20.14 13.41
C LEU A 87 13.61 19.35 12.66
N ALA A 88 14.60 18.81 13.36
CA ALA A 88 15.65 17.97 12.78
C ALA A 88 15.12 16.59 12.32
N LEU A 89 14.12 16.05 13.00
CA LEU A 89 13.55 14.73 12.71
C LEU A 89 12.48 14.75 11.62
N MET A 90 11.75 15.86 11.45
CA MET A 90 10.67 16.03 10.49
C MET A 90 10.98 15.49 9.07
N PRO A 91 12.14 15.80 8.45
CA PRO A 91 12.49 15.29 7.12
C PRO A 91 12.66 13.76 7.05
N ALA A 92 12.94 13.09 8.17
CA ALA A 92 13.12 11.63 8.22
C ALA A 92 11.79 10.87 8.04
N LEU A 93 10.64 11.49 8.35
CA LEU A 93 9.33 10.84 8.29
C LEU A 93 8.91 10.46 6.86
N PRO A 94 8.86 11.37 5.86
CA PRO A 94 8.50 10.98 4.48
C PRO A 94 9.50 10.00 3.87
N LEU A 95 10.77 10.11 4.25
CA LEU A 95 11.84 9.24 3.76
C LEU A 95 11.74 7.82 4.31
N SER A 96 11.54 7.66 5.61
CA SER A 96 11.38 6.34 6.23
C SER A 96 10.12 5.63 5.71
N LEU A 97 9.03 6.36 5.47
CA LEU A 97 7.84 5.81 4.83
C LEU A 97 8.13 5.35 3.39
N TRP A 98 8.84 6.14 2.60
CA TRP A 98 9.25 5.73 1.25
C TRP A 98 10.10 4.47 1.27
N VAL A 99 11.08 4.36 2.18
CA VAL A 99 11.95 3.19 2.30
C VAL A 99 11.13 1.94 2.68
N TYR A 100 10.13 2.08 3.54
CA TYR A 100 9.19 1.00 3.87
C TYR A 100 8.37 0.56 2.64
N VAL A 101 7.70 1.49 1.96
CA VAL A 101 6.91 1.18 0.74
C VAL A 101 7.79 0.61 -0.37
N HIS A 102 9.03 1.11 -0.49
CA HIS A 102 10.01 0.59 -1.43
C HIS A 102 10.29 -0.89 -1.18
N SER A 103 10.67 -1.21 0.07
CA SER A 103 11.01 -2.57 0.51
C SER A 103 9.84 -3.53 0.33
N LEU A 104 8.63 -3.07 0.65
CA LEU A 104 7.40 -3.86 0.54
C LEU A 104 7.06 -4.24 -0.91
N THR A 105 7.27 -3.33 -1.86
CA THR A 105 6.87 -3.52 -3.26
C THR A 105 8.01 -4.03 -4.16
N GLU A 106 9.21 -4.24 -3.59
CA GLU A 106 10.42 -4.62 -4.34
C GLU A 106 10.28 -5.98 -5.02
N MET A 107 9.75 -7.01 -4.34
CA MET A 107 9.55 -8.34 -4.94
C MET A 107 8.67 -8.29 -6.20
N THR A 108 7.63 -7.45 -6.18
CA THR A 108 6.71 -7.34 -7.31
C THR A 108 7.33 -6.56 -8.46
N LEU A 109 8.01 -5.44 -8.17
CA LEU A 109 8.45 -4.49 -9.20
C LEU A 109 9.86 -4.79 -9.75
N ALA A 110 10.72 -5.47 -9.01
CA ALA A 110 12.08 -5.80 -9.41
C ALA A 110 12.49 -7.22 -8.96
N PRO A 111 11.85 -8.28 -9.51
CA PRO A 111 12.09 -9.67 -9.11
C PRO A 111 13.54 -10.14 -9.37
N ASP A 112 14.25 -9.51 -10.31
CA ASP A 112 15.65 -9.83 -10.63
C ASP A 112 16.66 -9.25 -9.61
N GLY A 113 16.19 -8.64 -8.52
CA GLY A 113 17.02 -7.96 -7.51
C GLY A 113 17.66 -6.65 -7.99
N LYS A 114 17.42 -6.27 -9.24
CA LYS A 114 17.85 -4.99 -9.84
C LYS A 114 16.74 -3.96 -9.68
N SER A 115 16.38 -3.63 -8.44
CA SER A 115 15.53 -2.47 -8.19
C SER A 115 16.27 -1.21 -8.64
N PRO A 116 15.56 -0.16 -9.11
CA PRO A 116 16.17 1.13 -9.38
C PRO A 116 16.75 1.65 -8.05
N ASP A 117 18.05 1.37 -7.91
CA ASP A 117 19.01 1.69 -6.87
C ASP A 117 18.45 2.60 -5.76
N LEU A 118 17.92 2.01 -4.69
CA LEU A 118 17.69 2.73 -3.44
C LEU A 118 19.06 2.98 -2.79
N ARG A 119 19.86 3.84 -3.41
CA ARG A 119 21.12 4.32 -2.83
C ARG A 119 20.77 5.22 -1.66
N LEU A 120 20.55 4.59 -0.50
CA LEU A 120 20.11 5.27 0.72
C LEU A 120 20.95 6.51 1.02
N GLY A 121 22.26 6.45 0.75
CA GLY A 121 23.18 7.58 0.89
C GLY A 121 22.78 8.85 0.11
N ARG A 122 22.23 8.72 -1.11
CA ARG A 122 21.74 9.88 -1.89
C ARG A 122 20.48 10.48 -1.26
N HIS A 123 19.63 9.64 -0.67
CA HIS A 123 18.39 10.07 -0.04
C HIS A 123 18.61 10.71 1.34
N MET A 124 19.76 10.45 1.99
CA MET A 124 20.12 11.06 3.28
C MET A 124 20.60 12.52 3.17
N VAL A 125 20.99 12.98 1.97
CA VAL A 125 21.57 14.31 1.79
C VAL A 125 20.61 15.42 2.26
N ALA A 126 19.35 15.38 1.85
CA ALA A 126 18.37 16.40 2.22
C ALA A 126 18.08 16.43 3.74
N PRO A 127 17.78 15.30 4.42
CA PRO A 127 17.68 15.27 5.89
C PRO A 127 18.93 15.78 6.60
N LEU A 128 20.13 15.41 6.14
CA LEU A 128 21.38 15.86 6.77
C LEU A 128 21.56 17.37 6.64
N ILE A 129 21.25 17.95 5.49
CA ILE A 129 21.27 19.41 5.32
C ILE A 129 20.26 20.07 6.27
N ALA A 130 19.04 19.54 6.37
CA ALA A 130 18.03 20.06 7.27
C ALA A 130 18.48 20.02 8.74
N ILE A 131 19.12 18.94 9.18
CA ILE A 131 19.70 18.82 10.52
C ILE A 131 20.77 19.90 10.74
N VAL A 132 21.70 20.08 9.79
CA VAL A 132 22.75 21.09 9.87
C VAL A 132 22.17 22.51 9.96
N CYS A 133 21.11 22.80 9.19
CA CYS A 133 20.43 24.09 9.23
C CYS A 133 19.78 24.39 10.59
N VAL A 134 19.40 23.38 11.37
CA VAL A 134 18.78 23.56 12.70
C VAL A 134 19.84 23.66 13.82
N LEU A 135 21.11 23.29 13.58
CA LEU A 135 22.17 23.35 14.61
C LEU A 135 22.32 24.70 15.33
N PRO A 136 22.25 25.86 14.64
CA PRO A 136 22.36 27.16 15.32
C PRO A 136 21.28 27.39 16.40
N LEU A 137 20.09 26.80 16.22
CA LEU A 137 19.02 26.87 17.23
C LEU A 137 19.47 26.28 18.57
N PHE A 138 20.29 25.22 18.57
CA PHE A 138 20.75 24.59 19.81
C PHE A 138 21.74 25.46 20.58
N THR A 139 22.46 26.35 19.89
CA THR A 139 23.49 27.21 20.48
C THR A 139 22.94 28.44 21.21
N LEU A 140 21.69 28.84 20.93
CA LEU A 140 21.04 29.96 21.62
C LEU A 140 20.84 29.69 23.11
N SER A 141 20.86 30.73 23.94
CA SER A 141 20.54 30.58 25.36
C SER A 141 19.05 30.23 25.57
N ALA A 142 18.70 29.66 26.74
CA ALA A 142 17.31 29.27 27.02
C ALA A 142 16.35 30.48 27.00
N GLY A 143 16.78 31.62 27.52
CA GLY A 143 16.01 32.87 27.49
C GLY A 143 15.77 33.37 26.07
N THR A 144 16.80 33.35 25.22
CA THR A 144 16.73 33.75 23.81
C THR A 144 15.82 32.82 23.00
N LYS A 145 15.88 31.50 23.24
CA LYS A 145 14.95 30.55 22.60
C LYS A 145 13.50 30.81 23.00
N ALA A 146 13.24 31.11 24.27
CA ALA A 146 11.90 31.45 24.75
C ALA A 146 11.39 32.77 24.14
N ALA A 147 12.26 33.78 24.04
CA ALA A 147 11.95 35.05 23.38
C ALA A 147 11.63 34.85 21.90
N LEU A 148 12.42 34.03 21.19
CA LEU A 148 12.20 33.69 19.78
C LEU A 148 10.84 33.02 19.55
N VAL A 149 10.43 32.11 20.43
CA VAL A 149 9.08 31.48 20.38
C VAL A 149 7.97 32.51 20.63
N ALA A 150 8.22 33.49 21.49
CA ALA A 150 7.29 34.60 21.73
C ALA A 150 7.29 35.68 20.63
N GLY A 151 8.11 35.52 19.58
CA GLY A 151 8.25 36.49 18.49
C GLY A 151 9.03 37.75 18.89
N VAL A 152 9.86 37.67 19.95
CA VAL A 152 10.68 38.77 20.46
C VAL A 152 12.15 38.46 20.19
N PHE A 153 12.87 39.42 19.62
CA PHE A 153 14.32 39.32 19.38
C PHE A 153 15.11 39.91 20.55
N VAL A 154 16.20 39.24 20.94
CA VAL A 154 17.11 39.68 22.00
C VAL A 154 18.36 40.29 21.37
N ALA A 155 18.61 41.57 21.65
CA ALA A 155 19.70 42.35 21.02
C ALA A 155 21.08 41.68 21.16
N ASP A 156 21.36 41.07 22.32
CA ASP A 156 22.66 40.46 22.64
C ASP A 156 22.98 39.20 21.79
N GLU A 157 21.97 38.53 21.24
CA GLU A 157 22.11 37.31 20.41
C GLU A 157 21.54 37.46 18.99
N LEU A 158 21.19 38.69 18.56
CA LEU A 158 20.44 38.97 17.34
C LEU A 158 20.99 38.28 16.07
N ALA A 159 22.31 38.29 15.89
CA ALA A 159 22.93 37.65 14.73
C ALA A 159 22.69 36.12 14.71
N LEU A 160 22.78 35.48 15.88
CA LEU A 160 22.58 34.04 16.04
C LEU A 160 21.10 33.67 15.92
N GLU A 161 20.19 34.53 16.41
CA GLU A 161 18.75 34.39 16.22
C GLU A 161 18.36 34.41 14.74
N ILE A 162 18.89 35.37 13.97
CA ILE A 162 18.64 35.46 12.51
C ILE A 162 19.13 34.20 11.81
N VAL A 163 20.33 33.71 12.13
CA VAL A 163 20.89 32.48 11.55
C VAL A 163 20.02 31.27 11.89
N ALA A 164 19.58 31.13 13.14
CA ALA A 164 18.70 30.05 13.58
C ALA A 164 17.32 30.09 12.89
N LEU A 165 16.76 31.30 12.71
CA LEU A 165 15.49 31.50 12.00
C LEU A 165 15.62 31.10 10.52
N VAL A 166 16.64 31.60 9.82
CA VAL A 166 16.90 31.26 8.42
C VAL A 166 17.12 29.76 8.26
N GLY A 167 17.91 29.15 9.14
CA GLY A 167 18.14 27.71 9.16
C GLY A 167 16.86 26.90 9.36
N THR A 168 15.99 27.34 10.27
CA THR A 168 14.68 26.73 10.50
C THR A 168 13.80 26.82 9.25
N LEU A 169 13.73 27.98 8.58
CA LEU A 169 12.97 28.15 7.35
C LEU A 169 13.49 27.25 6.21
N ILE A 170 14.81 27.08 6.10
CA ILE A 170 15.42 26.15 5.12
C ILE A 170 15.03 24.71 5.43
N SER A 171 15.11 24.28 6.71
CA SER A 171 14.69 22.93 7.12
C SER A 171 13.22 22.65 6.80
N TRP A 172 12.34 23.64 7.05
CA TRP A 172 10.94 23.60 6.66
C TRP A 172 10.75 23.44 5.15
N GLY A 173 11.46 24.24 4.35
CA GLY A 173 11.43 24.14 2.89
C GLY A 173 11.86 22.74 2.41
N ILE A 174 12.92 22.19 2.98
CA ILE A 174 13.39 20.82 2.69
C ILE A 174 12.31 19.80 3.02
N TRP A 175 11.68 19.89 4.19
CA TRP A 175 10.63 18.99 4.61
C TRP A 175 9.44 19.02 3.63
N ILE A 176 8.96 20.20 3.23
CA ILE A 176 7.87 20.35 2.25
C ILE A 176 8.23 19.70 0.91
N VAL A 177 9.44 19.96 0.40
CA VAL A 177 9.92 19.36 -0.85
C VAL A 177 9.97 17.84 -0.74
N MET A 178 10.45 17.31 0.39
CA MET A 178 10.51 15.87 0.62
C MET A 178 9.13 15.23 0.69
N LEU A 179 8.15 15.87 1.32
CA LEU A 179 6.76 15.38 1.35
C LEU A 179 6.18 15.23 -0.05
N VAL A 180 6.39 16.24 -0.91
CA VAL A 180 5.89 16.22 -2.29
C VAL A 180 6.61 15.14 -3.11
N VAL A 181 7.94 15.11 -3.06
CA VAL A 181 8.75 14.17 -3.84
C VAL A 181 8.45 12.72 -3.45
N TYR A 182 8.50 12.39 -2.15
CA TYR A 182 8.25 11.04 -1.69
C TYR A 182 6.78 10.67 -1.74
N GLY A 183 5.85 11.62 -1.53
CA GLY A 183 4.41 11.38 -1.72
C GLY A 183 4.10 10.95 -3.16
N ILE A 184 4.60 11.69 -4.16
CA ILE A 184 4.44 11.32 -5.58
C ILE A 184 5.11 9.97 -5.87
N ALA A 185 6.31 9.74 -5.35
CA ALA A 185 7.04 8.48 -5.55
C ALA A 185 6.28 7.27 -4.98
N ILE A 186 5.75 7.39 -3.76
CA ILE A 186 4.94 6.37 -3.08
C ILE A 186 3.69 6.07 -3.92
N VAL A 187 2.91 7.08 -4.30
CA VAL A 187 1.67 6.89 -5.09
C VAL A 187 1.96 6.24 -6.43
N ARG A 188 3.00 6.70 -7.16
CA ARG A 188 3.41 6.09 -8.43
C ARG A 188 3.78 4.62 -8.25
N ARG A 189 4.49 4.29 -7.17
CA ARG A 189 4.96 2.94 -6.89
C ARG A 189 3.82 1.99 -6.51
N LEU A 190 2.88 2.43 -5.68
CA LEU A 190 1.70 1.64 -5.33
C LEU A 190 0.79 1.41 -6.53
N ASN A 191 0.60 2.42 -7.37
CA ASN A 191 -0.14 2.27 -8.64
C ASN A 191 0.56 1.29 -9.59
N ALA A 192 1.89 1.34 -9.68
CA ALA A 192 2.67 0.39 -10.48
C ALA A 192 2.57 -1.04 -9.93
N HIS A 193 2.66 -1.20 -8.62
CA HIS A 193 2.52 -2.49 -7.92
C HIS A 193 1.12 -3.09 -8.16
N GLY A 194 0.05 -2.32 -7.96
CA GLY A 194 -1.32 -2.79 -8.19
C GLY A 194 -1.64 -3.13 -9.65
N ARG A 195 -0.99 -2.47 -10.63
CA ARG A 195 -1.05 -2.90 -12.03
C ARG A 195 -0.36 -4.26 -12.22
N ARG A 196 0.86 -4.40 -11.72
CA ARG A 196 1.66 -5.61 -11.92
C ARG A 196 1.08 -6.85 -11.23
N ILE A 197 0.44 -6.71 -10.07
CA ILE A 197 -0.26 -7.84 -9.43
C ILE A 197 -1.38 -8.36 -10.34
N ARG A 198 -2.16 -7.48 -10.98
CA ARG A 198 -3.22 -7.89 -11.91
C ARG A 198 -2.69 -8.57 -13.17
N ASP A 199 -1.45 -8.29 -13.55
CA ASP A 199 -0.78 -9.00 -14.63
C ASP A 199 -0.31 -10.41 -14.23
N LEU A 200 -0.16 -10.69 -12.93
CA LEU A 200 0.45 -11.92 -12.42
C LEU A 200 -0.54 -12.87 -11.73
N TYR A 201 -1.60 -12.35 -11.10
CA TYR A 201 -2.50 -13.13 -10.25
C TYR A 201 -3.96 -12.97 -10.64
N SER A 202 -4.71 -14.08 -10.56
CA SER A 202 -6.16 -14.11 -10.79
C SER A 202 -6.97 -13.78 -9.54
N ASN A 203 -6.35 -13.83 -8.36
CA ASN A 203 -6.93 -13.45 -7.08
C ASN A 203 -6.04 -12.39 -6.43
N LEU A 204 -6.63 -11.25 -6.06
CA LEU A 204 -5.91 -10.07 -5.59
C LEU A 204 -5.99 -9.88 -4.07
N GLU A 205 -6.88 -10.59 -3.38
CA GLU A 205 -7.25 -10.23 -1.99
C GLU A 205 -6.13 -10.37 -0.98
N THR A 206 -5.26 -11.36 -1.18
CA THR A 206 -4.12 -11.61 -0.29
C THR A 206 -2.91 -10.73 -0.60
N VAL A 207 -2.98 -9.94 -1.69
CA VAL A 207 -1.83 -9.17 -2.21
C VAL A 207 -2.15 -7.67 -2.36
N ASP A 208 -3.41 -7.26 -2.21
CA ASP A 208 -3.83 -5.87 -2.42
C ASP A 208 -3.43 -4.97 -1.24
N LEU A 209 -2.78 -3.85 -1.55
CA LEU A 209 -2.30 -2.86 -0.60
C LEU A 209 -3.33 -1.74 -0.37
N ARG A 210 -4.63 -2.04 -0.40
CA ARG A 210 -5.70 -1.03 -0.25
C ARG A 210 -5.59 -0.26 1.07
N TRP A 211 -5.27 -0.97 2.15
CA TRP A 211 -5.09 -0.35 3.47
C TRP A 211 -3.99 0.72 3.42
N LEU A 212 -2.90 0.45 2.70
CA LEU A 212 -1.77 1.36 2.53
C LEU A 212 -2.18 2.58 1.67
N ASN A 213 -2.97 2.38 0.61
CA ASN A 213 -3.53 3.49 -0.17
C ASN A 213 -4.43 4.41 0.66
N VAL A 214 -5.32 3.84 1.48
CA VAL A 214 -6.19 4.61 2.39
C VAL A 214 -5.36 5.36 3.42
N MET A 215 -4.37 4.70 4.01
CA MET A 215 -3.48 5.30 4.99
C MET A 215 -2.66 6.44 4.40
N ILE A 216 -2.13 6.30 3.18
CA ILE A 216 -1.40 7.38 2.51
C ILE A 216 -2.33 8.55 2.21
N ALA A 217 -3.59 8.29 1.82
CA ALA A 217 -4.56 9.37 1.65
C ALA A 217 -4.82 10.11 2.98
N ILE A 218 -4.90 9.39 4.10
CA ILE A 218 -5.03 9.98 5.45
C ILE A 218 -3.78 10.80 5.80
N ILE A 219 -2.57 10.26 5.59
CA ILE A 219 -1.31 10.96 5.84
C ILE A 219 -1.22 12.23 4.97
N CYS A 220 -1.59 12.15 3.69
CA CYS A 220 -1.67 13.32 2.80
C CYS A 220 -2.67 14.37 3.31
N ALA A 221 -3.86 13.96 3.76
CA ALA A 221 -4.84 14.87 4.33
C ALA A 221 -4.31 15.55 5.61
N ILE A 222 -3.63 14.80 6.47
CA ILE A 222 -2.97 15.31 7.67
C ILE A 222 -1.91 16.35 7.31
N ILE A 223 -1.03 16.05 6.35
CA ILE A 223 -0.01 16.97 5.86
C ILE A 223 -0.65 18.26 5.33
N LEU A 224 -1.74 18.16 4.56
CA LEU A 224 -2.45 19.34 4.06
C LEU A 224 -3.02 20.19 5.19
N VAL A 225 -3.57 19.58 6.23
CA VAL A 225 -4.03 20.31 7.43
C VAL A 225 -2.86 20.99 8.13
N THR A 226 -1.72 20.31 8.31
CA THR A 226 -0.51 20.90 8.90
C THR A 226 0.02 22.07 8.07
N LEU A 227 0.04 21.95 6.73
CA LEU A 227 0.46 23.04 5.86
C LEU A 227 -0.51 24.23 5.92
N ALA A 228 -1.81 23.97 5.94
CA ALA A 228 -2.83 25.01 6.06
C ALA A 228 -2.73 25.75 7.41
N ASP A 229 -2.49 25.02 8.50
CA ASP A 229 -2.26 25.58 9.83
C ASP A 229 -1.02 26.50 9.83
N GLN A 230 0.07 26.07 9.20
CA GLN A 230 1.29 26.88 9.12
C GLN A 230 1.12 28.14 8.27
N ILE A 231 0.40 28.05 7.15
CA ILE A 231 0.05 29.21 6.33
C ILE A 231 -0.84 30.18 7.12
N SER A 232 -1.84 29.67 7.84
CA SER A 232 -2.71 30.48 8.69
C SER A 232 -1.96 31.14 9.84
N SER A 233 -1.04 30.41 10.49
CA SER A 233 -0.18 30.95 11.53
C SER A 233 0.67 32.11 10.99
N LEU A 234 1.24 31.95 9.78
CA LEU A 234 2.07 32.97 9.16
C LEU A 234 1.29 34.20 8.67
N VAL A 235 0.13 34.00 8.02
CA VAL A 235 -0.63 35.07 7.34
C VAL A 235 -1.67 35.70 8.25
N LEU A 236 -2.37 34.89 9.05
CA LEU A 236 -3.51 35.31 9.86
C LEU A 236 -3.16 35.42 11.35
N GLN A 237 -1.91 35.09 11.74
CA GLN A 237 -1.48 35.03 13.14
C GLN A 237 -2.40 34.17 14.01
N ARG A 238 -3.01 33.15 13.40
CA ARG A 238 -4.00 32.28 14.02
C ARG A 238 -3.69 30.82 13.70
N SER A 239 -3.58 30.01 14.75
CA SER A 239 -3.51 28.55 14.64
C SER A 239 -4.89 27.98 14.29
N LEU A 240 -4.95 27.11 13.28
CA LEU A 240 -6.11 26.31 12.91
C LEU A 240 -6.11 24.95 13.62
N ALA A 241 -4.94 24.45 13.98
CA ALA A 241 -4.73 23.21 14.72
C ALA A 241 -4.20 23.50 16.13
N THR A 242 -4.40 22.56 17.03
CA THR A 242 -3.79 22.58 18.36
C THR A 242 -2.64 21.58 18.41
N PRO A 243 -1.68 21.70 19.35
CA PRO A 243 -0.64 20.70 19.53
C PRO A 243 -1.17 19.27 19.71
N ALA A 244 -2.36 19.13 20.32
CA ALA A 244 -3.09 17.86 20.44
C ALA A 244 -3.42 17.19 19.09
N THR A 245 -3.58 17.96 18.02
CA THR A 245 -3.82 17.45 16.67
C THR A 245 -2.64 16.60 16.18
N GLY A 246 -1.40 17.00 16.44
CA GLY A 246 -0.21 16.22 16.09
C GLY A 246 -0.14 14.89 16.85
N VAL A 247 -0.46 14.91 18.15
CA VAL A 247 -0.51 13.71 19.00
C VAL A 247 -1.58 12.73 18.52
N LEU A 248 -2.77 13.21 18.17
CA LEU A 248 -3.84 12.39 17.57
C LEU A 248 -3.36 11.69 16.29
N PHE A 249 -2.68 12.41 15.41
CA PHE A 249 -2.18 11.87 14.16
C PHE A 249 -1.05 10.86 14.35
N GLY A 250 -0.07 11.17 15.20
CA GLY A 250 1.03 10.24 15.52
C GLY A 250 0.51 8.93 16.12
N THR A 251 -0.42 9.01 17.07
CA THR A 251 -1.05 7.82 17.65
C THR A 251 -1.87 7.03 16.62
N ALA A 252 -2.65 7.70 15.77
CA ALA A 252 -3.42 7.03 14.72
C ALA A 252 -2.51 6.29 13.71
N ILE A 253 -1.40 6.91 13.30
CA ILE A 253 -0.41 6.28 12.42
C ILE A 253 0.16 5.02 13.08
N LEU A 254 0.58 5.10 14.34
CA LEU A 254 1.14 3.94 15.06
C LEU A 254 0.11 2.81 15.23
N LEU A 255 -1.16 3.13 15.48
CA LEU A 255 -2.24 2.14 15.56
C LEU A 255 -2.46 1.43 14.21
N VAL A 256 -2.52 2.18 13.11
CA VAL A 256 -2.71 1.60 11.78
C VAL A 256 -1.53 0.71 11.40
N PHE A 257 -0.29 1.18 11.61
CA PHE A 257 0.90 0.36 11.34
C PHE A 257 1.03 -0.84 12.28
N GLY A 258 0.59 -0.71 13.52
CA GLY A 258 0.54 -1.84 14.46
C GLY A 258 -0.45 -2.91 14.04
N ILE A 259 -1.65 -2.52 13.59
CA ILE A 259 -2.68 -3.47 13.16
C ILE A 259 -2.33 -4.08 11.80
N PHE A 260 -1.98 -3.26 10.81
CA PHE A 260 -1.84 -3.72 9.42
C PHE A 260 -0.41 -4.04 9.02
N GLY A 261 0.58 -3.27 9.49
CA GLY A 261 1.97 -3.43 9.08
C GLY A 261 2.60 -4.73 9.55
N LEU A 262 2.24 -5.23 10.74
CA LEU A 262 2.75 -6.49 11.29
C LEU A 262 2.21 -7.75 10.60
N HIS A 263 1.07 -7.64 9.92
CA HIS A 263 0.46 -8.72 9.15
C HIS A 263 0.96 -8.77 7.70
N GLN A 264 1.94 -7.93 7.37
CA GLN A 264 2.42 -7.81 6.01
C GLN A 264 3.75 -8.54 5.84
N ASP A 265 3.70 -9.67 5.16
CA ASP A 265 4.89 -10.42 4.77
C ASP A 265 5.47 -9.84 3.47
N ALA A 266 6.80 -9.68 3.39
CA ALA A 266 7.43 -9.30 2.13
C ALA A 266 7.29 -10.43 1.11
N SER A 267 7.24 -11.68 1.60
CA SER A 267 6.88 -12.84 0.80
C SER A 267 5.43 -12.74 0.36
N MET A 268 5.20 -12.37 -0.90
CA MET A 268 3.93 -12.65 -1.57
C MET A 268 3.56 -14.13 -1.30
N PRO A 269 2.31 -14.43 -0.93
CA PRO A 269 1.85 -15.80 -0.85
C PRO A 269 2.23 -16.51 -2.16
N HIS A 270 2.77 -17.72 -2.04
CA HIS A 270 3.10 -18.66 -3.12
C HIS A 270 4.12 -18.26 -4.21
N TRP A 271 5.04 -17.32 -4.00
CA TRP A 271 6.34 -17.39 -4.71
C TRP A 271 7.20 -18.53 -4.13
N ARG A 272 6.76 -19.77 -4.32
CA ARG A 272 7.65 -20.90 -4.55
C ARG A 272 7.57 -21.18 -6.05
N GLY A 273 8.33 -20.41 -6.82
CA GLY A 273 8.76 -20.95 -8.11
C GLY A 273 9.35 -22.35 -7.85
N PRO A 274 9.20 -23.30 -8.78
CA PRO A 274 9.80 -24.62 -8.59
C PRO A 274 11.24 -24.38 -8.17
N LYS A 275 11.57 -24.90 -6.98
CA LYS A 275 12.93 -24.92 -6.49
C LYS A 275 13.69 -25.54 -7.65
N ARG A 276 14.54 -24.75 -8.30
CA ARG A 276 15.45 -25.29 -9.31
C ARG A 276 16.48 -26.03 -8.49
N ASP A 277 16.07 -27.19 -7.98
CA ASP A 277 16.96 -28.15 -7.37
C ASP A 277 17.99 -28.40 -8.48
N ALA A 278 19.25 -28.17 -8.15
CA ALA A 278 20.36 -28.19 -9.09
C ALA A 278 20.66 -29.60 -9.65
N SER A 279 19.66 -30.48 -9.67
CA SER A 279 19.70 -31.86 -10.12
C SER A 279 18.62 -32.22 -11.15
N ASP A 280 17.63 -31.38 -11.45
CA ASP A 280 16.63 -31.69 -12.47
C ASP A 280 17.03 -31.09 -13.83
N THR A 281 17.92 -31.80 -14.52
CA THR A 281 18.11 -31.72 -15.96
C THR A 281 17.09 -32.59 -16.69
N ASP A 282 15.80 -32.44 -16.37
CA ASP A 282 14.75 -33.00 -17.20
C ASP A 282 14.35 -31.95 -18.25
N GLU A 283 14.97 -32.15 -19.41
CA GLU A 283 14.52 -31.67 -20.70
C GLU A 283 12.99 -31.80 -20.81
N PRO A 284 12.26 -30.79 -21.32
CA PRO A 284 10.82 -30.90 -21.47
C PRO A 284 10.47 -32.12 -22.33
N PRO A 285 9.52 -32.97 -21.91
CA PRO A 285 9.24 -34.23 -22.60
C PRO A 285 8.74 -33.94 -24.02
N GLY A 286 9.48 -34.46 -25.01
CA GLY A 286 9.03 -34.72 -26.37
C GLY A 286 8.66 -33.48 -27.18
N THR A 287 9.65 -32.79 -27.73
CA THR A 287 9.46 -31.89 -28.89
C THR A 287 9.67 -32.65 -30.21
N ASP A 288 9.07 -33.83 -30.34
CA ASP A 288 9.01 -34.52 -31.63
C ASP A 288 7.86 -33.91 -32.45
N GLY A 289 8.20 -32.91 -33.26
CA GLY A 289 7.29 -32.41 -34.30
C GLY A 289 7.31 -30.92 -34.64
N VAL A 290 8.26 -30.11 -34.13
CA VAL A 290 8.38 -28.72 -34.59
C VAL A 290 9.84 -28.35 -34.84
N GLN A 291 10.37 -28.83 -35.96
CA GLN A 291 11.63 -28.35 -36.53
C GLN A 291 11.34 -27.51 -37.77
N ALA A 292 11.49 -26.20 -37.61
CA ALA A 292 12.08 -25.27 -38.59
C ALA A 292 11.69 -23.83 -38.21
N LEU A 293 12.51 -23.16 -37.41
CA LEU A 293 12.78 -21.71 -37.51
C LEU A 293 13.84 -21.34 -36.46
N ALA A 294 15.09 -21.64 -36.77
CA ALA A 294 16.22 -21.13 -36.01
C ALA A 294 17.43 -20.94 -36.93
N THR A 295 17.59 -19.72 -37.47
CA THR A 295 18.89 -19.14 -37.83
C THR A 295 18.81 -17.61 -37.69
N ALA A 296 19.35 -17.11 -36.55
CA ALA A 296 20.00 -15.82 -36.20
C ALA A 296 19.65 -14.45 -36.88
N PRO A 297 20.02 -13.26 -36.32
CA PRO A 297 20.43 -12.86 -34.95
C PRO A 297 19.69 -11.61 -34.39
N SER A 298 20.03 -11.24 -33.15
CA SER A 298 19.90 -9.91 -32.51
C SER A 298 18.53 -9.40 -32.03
N TYR A 299 18.45 -9.33 -30.70
CA TYR A 299 17.59 -8.49 -29.86
C TYR A 299 17.42 -7.05 -30.40
N SER A 300 16.21 -6.68 -30.77
CA SER A 300 15.71 -5.30 -30.78
C SER A 300 14.19 -5.30 -30.68
N ARG A 301 13.68 -4.28 -29.99
CA ARG A 301 12.30 -4.13 -29.50
C ARG A 301 11.22 -4.27 -30.59
N SER A 302 10.04 -4.67 -30.11
CA SER A 302 8.68 -4.51 -30.67
C SER A 302 8.18 -5.63 -31.58
N GLY A 303 7.05 -6.21 -31.15
CA GLY A 303 6.20 -7.12 -31.93
C GLY A 303 6.59 -8.60 -31.84
N LEU A 304 5.96 -9.35 -30.92
CA LEU A 304 5.50 -10.67 -31.39
C LEU A 304 4.58 -10.37 -32.58
N ALA A 305 4.79 -11.02 -33.72
CA ALA A 305 3.87 -10.88 -34.84
C ALA A 305 2.45 -11.18 -34.32
N GLN A 306 1.45 -10.46 -34.82
CA GLN A 306 0.06 -10.62 -34.35
C GLN A 306 -0.39 -12.09 -34.38
N ASP A 307 0.10 -12.84 -35.37
CA ASP A 307 -0.13 -14.27 -35.55
C ASP A 307 0.48 -15.11 -34.41
N ASP A 308 1.65 -14.74 -33.88
CA ASP A 308 2.26 -15.42 -32.75
C ASP A 308 1.50 -15.14 -31.44
N CYS A 309 1.02 -13.91 -31.26
CA CYS A 309 0.15 -13.57 -30.12
C CYS A 309 -1.14 -14.39 -30.16
N GLN A 310 -1.77 -14.51 -31.33
CA GLN A 310 -2.98 -15.31 -31.50
C GLN A 310 -2.72 -16.79 -31.21
N ARG A 311 -1.62 -17.38 -31.73
CA ARG A 311 -1.23 -18.76 -31.45
C ARG A 311 -1.02 -19.02 -29.96
N ILE A 312 -0.38 -18.09 -29.26
CA ILE A 312 -0.20 -18.17 -27.81
C ILE A 312 -1.57 -18.17 -27.11
N VAL A 313 -2.46 -17.24 -27.45
CA VAL A 313 -3.81 -17.17 -26.86
C VAL A 313 -4.60 -18.46 -27.10
N SER A 314 -4.56 -19.01 -28.32
CA SER A 314 -5.24 -20.28 -28.62
C SER A 314 -4.69 -21.45 -27.78
N ARG A 315 -3.37 -21.51 -27.54
CA ARG A 315 -2.77 -22.51 -26.63
C ARG A 315 -3.22 -22.31 -25.18
N LEU A 316 -3.29 -21.05 -24.73
CA LEU A 316 -3.77 -20.73 -23.39
C LEU A 316 -5.23 -21.17 -23.23
N ASP A 317 -6.10 -20.86 -24.18
CA ASP A 317 -7.53 -21.24 -24.15
C ASP A 317 -7.71 -22.76 -24.16
N ALA A 318 -6.94 -23.47 -24.98
CA ALA A 318 -6.97 -24.93 -25.03
C ALA A 318 -6.58 -25.54 -23.67
N ARG A 319 -5.49 -25.05 -23.07
CA ARG A 319 -5.00 -25.54 -21.78
C ARG A 319 -5.94 -25.16 -20.63
N MET A 320 -6.49 -23.97 -20.69
CA MET A 320 -7.48 -23.46 -19.74
C MET A 320 -8.70 -24.39 -19.71
N LYS A 321 -9.26 -24.75 -20.87
CA LYS A 321 -10.39 -25.70 -21.01
C LYS A 321 -10.04 -27.12 -20.57
N GLN A 322 -8.90 -27.64 -21.00
CA GLN A 322 -8.50 -29.03 -20.74
C GLN A 322 -8.39 -29.33 -19.24
N ASP A 323 -7.76 -28.45 -18.48
CA ASP A 323 -7.48 -28.66 -17.06
C ASP A 323 -8.46 -27.88 -16.13
N GLN A 324 -9.45 -27.17 -16.69
CA GLN A 324 -10.36 -26.28 -15.97
C GLN A 324 -9.66 -25.31 -15.01
N LEU A 325 -8.52 -24.75 -15.44
CA LEU A 325 -7.59 -24.03 -14.57
C LEU A 325 -8.20 -22.80 -13.88
N TRP A 326 -9.24 -22.20 -14.46
CA TRP A 326 -9.91 -21.04 -13.87
C TRP A 326 -10.54 -21.33 -12.51
N ARG A 327 -10.85 -22.60 -12.20
CA ARG A 327 -11.41 -23.00 -10.91
C ARG A 327 -10.37 -22.99 -9.78
N ASP A 328 -9.08 -23.01 -10.10
CA ASP A 328 -8.02 -22.86 -9.11
C ASP A 328 -7.98 -21.40 -8.60
N PRO A 329 -8.26 -21.16 -7.30
CA PRO A 329 -8.24 -19.81 -6.74
C PRO A 329 -6.86 -19.17 -6.68
N PHE A 330 -5.79 -19.97 -6.80
CA PHE A 330 -4.40 -19.53 -6.72
C PHE A 330 -3.70 -19.56 -8.10
N LEU A 331 -4.47 -19.67 -9.19
CA LEU A 331 -3.90 -19.64 -10.53
C LEU A 331 -3.15 -18.33 -10.76
N SER A 332 -1.86 -18.45 -11.09
CA SER A 332 -0.96 -17.36 -11.46
C SER A 332 -0.54 -17.46 -12.92
N LEU A 333 -0.06 -16.35 -13.47
CA LEU A 333 0.39 -16.28 -14.85
C LEU A 333 1.55 -17.25 -15.11
N SER A 334 2.46 -17.44 -14.14
CA SER A 334 3.58 -18.37 -14.28
C SER A 334 3.12 -19.82 -14.38
N VAL A 335 2.14 -20.22 -13.56
CA VAL A 335 1.56 -21.57 -13.60
C VAL A 335 0.87 -21.82 -14.94
N LEU A 336 0.05 -20.88 -15.41
CA LEU A 336 -0.61 -21.02 -16.71
C LEU A 336 0.41 -21.06 -17.87
N ALA A 337 1.41 -20.19 -17.84
CA ALA A 337 2.47 -20.14 -18.86
C ALA A 337 3.24 -21.46 -18.92
N HIS A 338 3.62 -22.01 -17.77
CA HIS A 338 4.28 -23.31 -17.67
C HIS A 338 3.41 -24.43 -18.25
N LYS A 339 2.13 -24.53 -17.83
CA LYS A 339 1.19 -25.53 -18.36
C LYS A 339 0.94 -25.40 -19.86
N ALA A 340 1.04 -24.19 -20.41
CA ALA A 340 0.90 -23.93 -21.84
C ALA A 340 2.22 -24.08 -22.64
N GLY A 341 3.36 -24.35 -21.98
CA GLY A 341 4.67 -24.42 -22.62
C GLY A 341 5.16 -23.07 -23.18
N VAL A 342 4.73 -21.95 -22.60
CA VAL A 342 5.05 -20.59 -23.05
C VAL A 342 5.77 -19.83 -21.93
N LYS A 343 6.66 -18.90 -22.28
CA LYS A 343 7.31 -18.04 -21.29
C LYS A 343 6.30 -17.03 -20.69
N PRO A 344 6.32 -16.77 -19.38
CA PRO A 344 5.43 -15.81 -18.71
C PRO A 344 5.30 -14.44 -19.43
N ASN A 345 6.42 -13.84 -19.82
CA ASN A 345 6.41 -12.53 -20.48
C ASN A 345 5.68 -12.57 -21.84
N ALA A 346 5.80 -13.67 -22.59
CA ALA A 346 5.11 -13.85 -23.86
C ALA A 346 3.60 -14.02 -23.67
N VAL A 347 3.17 -14.69 -22.58
CA VAL A 347 1.75 -14.77 -22.19
C VAL A 347 1.20 -13.38 -21.86
N SER A 348 1.88 -12.62 -21.00
CA SER A 348 1.45 -11.26 -20.64
C SER A 348 1.35 -10.36 -21.88
N GLN A 349 2.33 -10.43 -22.78
CA GLN A 349 2.32 -9.67 -24.03
C GLN A 349 1.19 -10.09 -24.96
N ALA A 350 0.95 -11.39 -25.14
CA ALA A 350 -0.10 -11.92 -26.00
C ALA A 350 -1.50 -11.52 -25.50
N LEU A 351 -1.76 -11.65 -24.19
CA LEU A 351 -3.03 -11.24 -23.59
C LEU A 351 -3.28 -9.73 -23.77
N ASN A 352 -2.27 -8.91 -23.50
CA ASN A 352 -2.41 -7.45 -23.64
C ASN A 352 -2.57 -7.01 -25.11
N THR A 353 -1.80 -7.61 -26.03
CA THR A 353 -1.78 -7.18 -27.44
C THR A 353 -2.96 -7.73 -28.25
N HIS A 354 -3.34 -9.00 -28.02
CA HIS A 354 -4.39 -9.66 -28.79
C HIS A 354 -5.78 -9.51 -28.17
N LEU A 355 -5.88 -9.58 -26.83
CA LEU A 355 -7.17 -9.52 -26.14
C LEU A 355 -7.46 -8.17 -25.48
N GLY A 356 -6.45 -7.29 -25.35
CA GLY A 356 -6.59 -6.04 -24.60
C GLY A 356 -6.89 -6.26 -23.12
N ARG A 357 -6.46 -7.41 -22.56
CA ARG A 357 -6.76 -7.83 -21.19
C ARG A 357 -5.49 -8.21 -20.43
N ASN A 358 -5.44 -7.89 -19.14
CA ASN A 358 -4.44 -8.47 -18.24
C ASN A 358 -4.84 -9.91 -17.85
N PHE A 359 -3.94 -10.60 -17.15
CA PHE A 359 -4.16 -11.98 -16.70
C PHE A 359 -5.36 -12.13 -15.76
N PHE A 360 -5.53 -11.23 -14.79
CA PHE A 360 -6.68 -11.20 -13.90
C PHE A 360 -8.00 -11.14 -14.67
N ASP A 361 -8.09 -10.26 -15.67
CA ASP A 361 -9.28 -10.09 -16.50
C ASP A 361 -9.53 -11.28 -17.43
N TYR A 362 -8.45 -11.89 -17.93
CA TYR A 362 -8.52 -13.12 -18.72
C TYR A 362 -9.12 -14.27 -17.90
N VAL A 363 -8.55 -14.59 -16.74
CA VAL A 363 -9.03 -15.70 -15.89
C VAL A 363 -10.44 -15.44 -15.38
N ASN A 364 -10.74 -14.22 -14.90
CA ASN A 364 -12.09 -13.91 -14.43
C ASN A 364 -13.13 -13.94 -15.54
N GLY A 365 -12.75 -13.72 -16.81
CA GLY A 365 -13.65 -13.97 -17.94
C GLY A 365 -14.15 -15.41 -17.96
N TRP A 366 -13.25 -16.39 -17.77
CA TRP A 366 -13.61 -17.82 -17.68
C TRP A 366 -14.47 -18.11 -16.45
N ARG A 367 -14.08 -17.61 -15.27
CA ARG A 367 -14.83 -17.83 -14.03
C ARG A 367 -16.25 -17.29 -14.11
N ILE A 368 -16.44 -16.09 -14.65
CA ILE A 368 -17.77 -15.47 -14.79
C ILE A 368 -18.60 -16.18 -15.86
N ALA A 369 -18.00 -16.63 -16.96
CA ALA A 369 -18.72 -17.43 -17.96
C ALA A 369 -19.34 -18.69 -17.35
N GLU A 370 -18.57 -19.45 -16.57
CA GLU A 370 -19.09 -20.61 -15.84
C GLU A 370 -20.11 -20.20 -14.75
N ALA A 371 -19.86 -19.11 -14.02
CA ALA A 371 -20.79 -18.64 -13.00
C ALA A 371 -22.16 -18.30 -13.59
N CYS A 372 -22.19 -17.65 -14.76
CA CYS A 372 -23.44 -17.35 -15.47
C CYS A 372 -24.19 -18.64 -15.85
N GLU A 373 -23.49 -19.67 -16.30
CA GLU A 373 -24.09 -20.98 -16.59
C GLU A 373 -24.67 -21.63 -15.34
N ARG A 374 -23.90 -21.70 -14.25
CA ARG A 374 -24.37 -22.27 -12.98
C ARG A 374 -25.53 -21.49 -12.38
N LEU A 375 -25.53 -20.16 -12.44
CA LEU A 375 -26.62 -19.34 -11.93
C LEU A 375 -27.94 -19.56 -12.68
N ARG A 376 -27.88 -19.93 -13.97
CA ARG A 376 -29.05 -20.26 -14.80
C ARG A 376 -29.48 -21.72 -14.71
N ASN A 377 -28.59 -22.63 -14.35
CA ASN A 377 -28.85 -24.07 -14.45
C ASN A 377 -28.92 -24.77 -13.08
N SER A 378 -28.62 -24.07 -11.98
CA SER A 378 -28.63 -24.62 -10.63
C SER A 378 -29.28 -23.69 -9.62
N ASP A 379 -29.79 -24.29 -8.55
CA ASP A 379 -30.32 -23.59 -7.37
C ASP A 379 -29.23 -23.31 -6.31
N ASP A 380 -27.95 -23.58 -6.62
CA ASP A 380 -26.81 -23.32 -5.74
C ASP A 380 -26.83 -21.87 -5.23
N SER A 381 -26.43 -21.62 -3.99
CA SER A 381 -26.35 -20.25 -3.50
C SER A 381 -25.35 -19.42 -4.33
N VAL A 382 -25.56 -18.10 -4.42
CA VAL A 382 -24.62 -17.20 -5.12
C VAL A 382 -23.19 -17.33 -4.57
N ILE A 383 -23.05 -17.62 -3.27
CA ILE A 383 -21.77 -17.88 -2.61
C ILE A 383 -21.19 -19.22 -3.06
N GLY A 384 -21.99 -20.30 -3.08
CA GLY A 384 -21.55 -21.60 -3.55
C GLY A 384 -21.11 -21.59 -5.02
N VAL A 385 -21.80 -20.83 -5.88
CA VAL A 385 -21.36 -20.61 -7.27
C VAL A 385 -20.04 -19.85 -7.31
N SER A 386 -19.89 -18.78 -6.52
CA SER A 386 -18.65 -17.99 -6.43
C SER A 386 -17.44 -18.87 -6.06
N GLU A 387 -17.57 -19.68 -5.01
CA GLU A 387 -16.53 -20.60 -4.55
C GLU A 387 -16.25 -21.69 -5.59
N GLY A 388 -17.31 -22.26 -6.18
CA GLY A 388 -17.22 -23.34 -7.16
C GLY A 388 -16.59 -22.96 -8.50
N VAL A 389 -16.47 -21.67 -8.81
CA VAL A 389 -15.75 -21.16 -9.99
C VAL A 389 -14.38 -20.56 -9.63
N GLY A 390 -13.93 -20.68 -8.38
CA GLY A 390 -12.57 -20.31 -7.96
C GLY A 390 -12.40 -18.91 -7.39
N PHE A 391 -13.46 -18.23 -6.93
CA PHE A 391 -13.31 -16.99 -6.15
C PHE A 391 -13.23 -17.29 -4.65
N ASN A 392 -12.25 -16.70 -3.95
CA ASN A 392 -12.13 -16.81 -2.49
C ASN A 392 -12.96 -15.77 -1.72
N SER A 393 -13.75 -14.95 -2.43
CA SER A 393 -14.56 -13.90 -1.79
C SER A 393 -15.65 -13.34 -2.68
N LYS A 394 -16.75 -13.06 -1.99
CA LYS A 394 -17.95 -12.43 -2.51
C LYS A 394 -17.69 -11.04 -3.09
N SER A 395 -16.78 -10.25 -2.51
CA SER A 395 -16.54 -8.88 -2.98
C SER A 395 -15.86 -8.86 -4.35
N THR A 396 -14.83 -9.69 -4.52
CA THR A 396 -14.11 -9.86 -5.78
C THR A 396 -15.01 -10.50 -6.84
N PHE A 397 -15.80 -11.51 -6.48
CA PHE A 397 -16.79 -12.11 -7.37
C PHE A 397 -17.82 -11.10 -7.87
N ASN A 398 -18.48 -10.36 -6.96
CA ASN A 398 -19.48 -9.38 -7.33
C ASN A 398 -18.94 -8.28 -8.25
N ALA A 399 -17.72 -7.79 -7.97
CA ALA A 399 -17.06 -6.78 -8.79
C ALA A 399 -16.75 -7.32 -10.20
N ALA A 400 -16.17 -8.53 -10.30
CA ALA A 400 -15.88 -9.18 -11.58
C ALA A 400 -17.16 -9.48 -12.37
N PHE A 401 -18.19 -10.01 -11.71
CA PHE A 401 -19.47 -10.35 -12.31
C PHE A 401 -20.14 -9.11 -12.89
N ARG A 402 -20.22 -8.02 -12.11
CA ARG A 402 -20.78 -6.75 -12.58
C ARG A 402 -19.97 -6.12 -13.71
N ARG A 403 -18.65 -6.23 -13.67
CA ARG A 403 -17.77 -5.72 -14.74
C ARG A 403 -17.99 -6.44 -16.06
N VAL A 404 -18.24 -7.76 -16.03
CA VAL A 404 -18.44 -8.58 -17.22
C VAL A 404 -19.87 -8.55 -17.72
N THR A 405 -20.86 -8.56 -16.82
CA THR A 405 -22.29 -8.73 -17.17
C THR A 405 -23.12 -7.44 -17.07
N GLY A 406 -22.59 -6.38 -16.46
CA GLY A 406 -23.31 -5.15 -16.14
C GLY A 406 -24.24 -5.24 -14.92
N GLN A 407 -24.48 -6.43 -14.36
CA GLN A 407 -25.44 -6.69 -13.28
C GLN A 407 -24.80 -7.37 -12.08
N THR A 408 -25.47 -7.35 -10.93
CA THR A 408 -25.06 -8.20 -9.79
C THR A 408 -25.47 -9.65 -10.03
N PRO A 409 -24.79 -10.65 -9.42
CA PRO A 409 -25.17 -12.06 -9.56
C PRO A 409 -26.62 -12.34 -9.16
N THR A 410 -27.12 -11.67 -8.12
CA THR A 410 -28.50 -11.78 -7.67
C THR A 410 -29.48 -11.25 -8.71
N GLN A 411 -29.20 -10.07 -9.29
CA GLN A 411 -30.01 -9.51 -10.38
C GLN A 411 -30.00 -10.41 -11.61
N TYR A 412 -28.84 -10.97 -11.96
CA TYR A 412 -28.69 -11.88 -13.09
C TYR A 412 -29.54 -13.15 -12.93
N ARG A 413 -29.55 -13.74 -11.73
CA ARG A 413 -30.41 -14.89 -11.43
C ARG A 413 -31.90 -14.57 -11.48
N LEU A 414 -32.30 -13.39 -11.03
CA LEU A 414 -33.71 -12.96 -11.12
C LEU A 414 -34.15 -12.76 -12.57
N ALA A 415 -33.26 -12.24 -13.42
CA ALA A 415 -33.51 -12.05 -14.85
C ALA A 415 -33.48 -13.36 -15.66
N SER A 416 -32.90 -14.43 -15.13
CA SER A 416 -32.81 -15.74 -15.77
C SER A 416 -32.98 -16.85 -14.72
N PRO A 417 -34.22 -17.08 -14.24
CA PRO A 417 -34.47 -18.09 -13.21
C PRO A 417 -34.12 -19.48 -13.71
N PRO A 418 -33.60 -20.36 -12.82
CA PRO A 418 -33.23 -21.71 -13.23
C PRO A 418 -34.45 -22.51 -13.70
N ALA A 419 -34.23 -23.37 -14.71
CA ALA A 419 -35.29 -24.16 -15.33
C ALA A 419 -36.08 -25.00 -14.31
N THR A 420 -35.45 -25.41 -13.20
CA THR A 420 -36.09 -26.10 -12.07
C THR A 420 -37.14 -25.26 -11.34
N ARG A 421 -36.98 -23.93 -11.25
CA ARG A 421 -37.98 -23.04 -10.63
C ARG A 421 -39.16 -22.74 -11.53
N GLY A 422 -38.95 -22.65 -12.85
CA GLY A 422 -40.03 -22.41 -13.81
C GLY A 422 -41.09 -23.52 -13.84
N ALA A 423 -40.70 -24.76 -13.50
CA ALA A 423 -41.63 -25.91 -13.44
C ALA A 423 -42.49 -25.94 -12.16
N ILE A 424 -41.99 -25.41 -11.03
CA ILE A 424 -42.73 -25.40 -9.76
C ILE A 424 -43.80 -24.30 -9.77
N ASP A 425 -43.53 -23.16 -10.39
CA ASP A 425 -44.48 -22.04 -10.44
C ASP A 425 -45.65 -22.30 -11.42
N GLN A 426 -45.44 -23.14 -12.45
CA GLN A 426 -46.51 -23.53 -13.38
C GLN A 426 -47.47 -24.59 -12.82
N THR A 427 -47.09 -25.32 -11.77
CA THR A 427 -47.93 -26.39 -11.19
C THR A 427 -48.84 -25.91 -10.06
N HIS A 428 -48.65 -24.69 -9.52
CA HIS A 428 -49.54 -24.09 -8.52
C HIS A 428 -50.54 -23.06 -9.07
N GLY A 429 -50.59 -22.90 -10.40
CA GLY A 429 -51.38 -21.87 -11.08
C GLY A 429 -52.78 -22.28 -11.57
N THR A 430 -53.40 -23.36 -11.08
CA THR A 430 -54.80 -23.69 -11.46
C THR A 430 -55.54 -24.45 -10.36
N MET A 431 -55.99 -23.73 -9.33
CA MET A 431 -57.24 -24.04 -8.63
C MET A 431 -57.90 -22.72 -8.19
N LYS A 432 -58.55 -22.05 -9.16
CA LYS A 432 -59.72 -21.22 -8.88
C LYS A 432 -60.95 -22.09 -9.10
N ASN A 433 -61.76 -22.23 -8.07
CA ASN A 433 -63.08 -22.84 -8.15
C ASN A 433 -63.94 -22.22 -7.04
N PRO A 434 -65.27 -22.19 -7.20
CA PRO A 434 -66.07 -21.35 -8.08
C PRO A 434 -66.53 -20.04 -7.40
#